data_AF-A0A060CP28-F1
#
_entry.id   AF-A0A060CP28-F1
#
_cell.length_a   1.000
_cell.length_b   1.000
_cell.length_c   1.000
_cell.angle_alpha   90.00
_cell.angle_beta   90.00
_cell.angle_gamma   90.00
#
_symmetry.space_group_name_H-M   'P 1'
#
loop_
_entity.id
_entity.type
_entity.pdbx_description
1 polymer ?
#
loop_
_entity_poly.entity_id
_entity_poly.type
_entity_poly.pdbx_seq_one_letter_code
_entity_poly.pdbx_strand_id
1 'polypeptide(L)'
;MKPWTASWPRPLPIFEVIFWDNASTDASPAIAQSYGPKVRYFRGETIVPLGAGRNLALAQARGRYLAFLDCDDLWRPEKLAAQTALFEVNPRV
;
A
#
# COMPACT_ATOMS: atom_id res chain seq x y z
N MET A 1 6.05 11.54 -35.34
CA MET A 1 6.63 10.57 -34.39
C MET A 1 6.98 11.35 -33.11
N LYS A 2 6.19 11.23 -32.03
CA LYS A 2 6.46 11.97 -30.79
C LYS A 2 7.66 11.35 -30.08
N PRO A 3 8.63 12.14 -29.60
CA PRO A 3 9.85 11.60 -29.00
C PRO A 3 9.52 10.92 -27.65
N TRP A 4 10.07 9.73 -27.46
CA TRP A 4 10.10 9.03 -26.18
C TRP A 4 11.12 9.69 -25.24
N THR A 5 10.82 10.89 -24.75
CA THR A 5 11.57 11.47 -23.62
C THR A 5 10.90 11.01 -22.33
N ALA A 6 11.14 9.76 -21.93
CA ALA A 6 10.84 9.31 -20.58
C ALA A 6 11.90 9.84 -19.61
N SER A 7 12.01 11.16 -19.51
CA SER A 7 12.74 11.81 -18.42
C SER A 7 11.73 12.07 -17.31
N TRP A 8 11.78 11.35 -16.19
CA TRP A 8 11.49 11.98 -14.90
C TRP A 8 11.89 11.05 -13.75
N PRO A 9 12.91 11.39 -12.93
CA PRO A 9 12.84 11.00 -11.54
C PRO A 9 11.76 11.90 -10.92
N ARG A 10 10.49 11.50 -11.02
CA ARG A 10 9.44 12.17 -10.22
C ARG A 10 9.69 11.81 -8.77
N PRO A 11 9.57 12.78 -7.84
CA PRO A 11 9.67 12.46 -6.43
C PRO A 11 8.67 11.37 -6.11
N LEU A 12 9.10 10.38 -5.31
CA LEU A 12 8.22 9.32 -4.87
C LEU A 12 7.00 9.96 -4.18
N PRO A 13 5.77 9.49 -4.47
CA PRO A 13 4.62 9.97 -3.73
C PRO A 13 4.84 9.69 -2.25
N ILE A 14 4.46 10.63 -1.39
CA ILE A 14 4.44 10.37 0.04
C ILE A 14 3.33 9.34 0.27
N PHE A 15 3.69 8.18 0.82
CA PHE A 15 2.76 7.10 1.11
C PHE A 15 2.87 6.64 2.56
N GLU A 16 1.82 6.01 3.03
CA GLU A 16 1.80 5.28 4.29
C GLU A 16 1.62 3.79 4.01
N VAL A 17 2.14 2.94 4.89
CA VAL A 17 1.91 1.50 4.85
C VAL A 17 1.04 1.12 6.03
N ILE A 18 -0.12 0.55 5.75
CA ILE A 18 -1.03 0.00 6.74
C ILE A 18 -0.94 -1.52 6.63
N PHE A 19 -0.55 -2.17 7.73
CA PHE A 19 -0.53 -3.61 7.83
C PHE A 19 -1.66 -4.06 8.73
N TRP A 20 -2.66 -4.75 8.16
CA TRP A 20 -3.76 -5.35 8.91
C TRP A 20 -3.48 -6.83 9.15
N ASP A 21 -3.10 -7.16 10.37
CA ASP A 21 -2.93 -8.53 10.82
C ASP A 21 -4.30 -9.17 11.12
N ASN A 22 -4.64 -10.21 10.35
CA ASN A 22 -5.89 -10.94 10.48
C ASN A 22 -5.78 -12.07 11.53
N ALA A 23 -5.32 -11.71 12.73
CA ALA A 23 -5.12 -12.61 13.88
C ALA A 23 -4.05 -13.71 13.68
N SER A 24 -2.93 -13.39 13.04
CA SER A 24 -1.79 -14.30 12.86
C SER A 24 -1.25 -14.89 14.16
N THR A 25 -0.84 -16.16 14.13
CA THR A 25 -0.28 -16.89 15.28
C THR A 25 1.21 -17.21 15.11
N ASP A 26 1.84 -16.67 14.07
CA ASP A 26 3.25 -16.89 13.73
C ASP A 26 4.09 -15.63 14.06
N ALA A 27 5.25 -15.49 13.40
CA ALA A 27 6.15 -14.35 13.60
C ALA A 27 5.68 -13.06 12.89
N SER A 28 4.59 -13.08 12.11
CA SER A 28 4.10 -11.93 11.35
C SER A 28 3.93 -10.65 12.18
N PRO A 29 3.35 -10.69 13.40
CA PRO A 29 3.21 -9.51 14.25
C PRO A 29 4.56 -8.88 14.59
N ALA A 30 5.54 -9.70 14.96
CA ALA A 30 6.87 -9.25 15.35
C ALA A 30 7.62 -8.66 14.15
N ILE A 31 7.53 -9.31 13.00
CA ILE A 31 8.16 -8.85 11.75
C ILE A 31 7.56 -7.50 11.34
N ALA A 32 6.22 -7.37 11.28
CA ALA A 32 5.57 -6.12 10.87
C ALA A 32 5.91 -4.97 11.82
N GLN A 33 5.90 -5.20 13.13
CA GLN A 33 6.25 -4.19 14.14
C GLN A 33 7.74 -3.81 14.12
N SER A 34 8.64 -4.68 13.65
CA SER A 34 10.08 -4.38 13.54
C SER A 34 10.41 -3.23 12.59
N TYR A 35 9.52 -2.91 11.65
CA TYR A 35 9.66 -1.77 10.74
C TYR A 35 9.39 -0.41 11.41
N GLY A 36 8.94 -0.41 12.67
CA GLY A 36 8.71 0.78 13.47
C GLY A 36 7.75 1.77 12.78
N PRO A 37 8.06 3.08 12.74
CA PRO A 37 7.12 4.09 12.23
C PRO A 37 6.86 4.01 10.72
N LYS A 38 7.63 3.19 9.97
CA LYS A 38 7.41 2.99 8.53
C LYS A 38 6.16 2.17 8.25
N VAL A 39 5.69 1.36 9.21
CA VAL A 39 4.51 0.51 9.09
C VAL A 39 3.54 0.83 10.21
N ARG A 40 2.31 1.23 9.85
CA ARG A 40 1.20 1.38 10.79
C ARG A 40 0.52 0.03 10.96
N TYR A 41 0.87 -0.65 12.05
CA TYR A 41 0.38 -1.99 12.34
C TYR A 41 -0.95 -1.95 13.10
N PHE A 42 -1.91 -2.76 12.65
CA PHE A 42 -3.19 -3.02 13.32
C PHE A 42 -3.45 -4.51 13.33
N ARG A 43 -4.15 -5.00 14.37
CA ARG A 43 -4.46 -6.42 14.51
C ARG A 43 -5.93 -6.62 14.83
N GLY A 44 -6.56 -7.54 14.11
CA GLY A 44 -7.90 -8.03 14.42
C GLY A 44 -7.88 -9.04 15.58
N GLU A 45 -8.96 -9.05 16.36
CA GLU A 45 -9.14 -10.02 17.45
C GLU A 45 -9.43 -11.44 16.94
N THR A 46 -10.05 -11.54 15.77
CA THR A 46 -10.44 -12.81 15.13
C THR A 46 -10.15 -12.76 13.63
N ILE A 47 -10.08 -13.94 13.03
CA ILE A 47 -9.92 -14.09 11.57
C ILE A 47 -11.24 -13.68 10.90
N VAL A 48 -11.16 -12.71 9.99
CA VAL A 48 -12.29 -12.30 9.14
C VAL A 48 -12.01 -12.59 7.66
N PRO A 49 -13.05 -12.66 6.80
CA PRO A 49 -12.84 -12.78 5.36
C PRO A 49 -12.01 -11.63 4.79
N LEU A 50 -11.26 -11.89 3.72
CA LEU A 50 -10.32 -10.93 3.11
C LEU A 50 -10.93 -9.56 2.82
N GLY A 51 -12.15 -9.52 2.27
CA GLY A 51 -12.86 -8.26 2.00
C GLY A 51 -13.17 -7.46 3.27
N ALA A 52 -13.55 -8.14 4.36
CA ALA A 52 -13.79 -7.49 5.65
C ALA A 52 -12.48 -6.96 6.25
N GLY A 53 -11.40 -7.74 6.18
CA GLY A 53 -10.06 -7.30 6.61
C GLY A 53 -9.59 -6.06 5.84
N ARG A 54 -9.78 -6.04 4.51
CA ARG A 54 -9.49 -4.86 3.68
C ARG A 54 -10.30 -3.64 4.12
N ASN A 55 -11.61 -3.78 4.35
CA ASN A 55 -12.44 -2.66 4.81
C ASN A 55 -12.00 -2.11 6.17
N LEU A 56 -11.58 -2.97 7.11
CA LEU A 56 -11.04 -2.54 8.40
C LEU A 56 -9.72 -1.77 8.24
N ALA A 57 -8.84 -2.22 7.35
CA ALA A 57 -7.61 -1.51 7.00
C ALA A 57 -7.89 -0.15 6.32
N LEU A 58 -8.87 -0.11 5.41
CA LEU A 58 -9.28 1.11 4.71
C LEU A 58 -9.77 2.19 5.68
N ALA A 59 -10.47 1.82 6.75
CA ALA A 59 -10.91 2.77 7.77
C ALA A 59 -9.75 3.47 8.51
N GLN A 60 -8.53 2.92 8.44
CA GLN A 60 -7.32 3.50 9.03
C GLN A 60 -6.52 4.40 8.06
N ALA A 61 -6.86 4.34 6.77
CA ALA A 61 -6.18 5.04 5.69
C ALA A 61 -6.48 6.54 5.69
N ARG A 62 -5.45 7.33 5.37
CA ARG A 62 -5.50 8.79 5.29
C ARG A 62 -5.13 9.32 3.91
N GLY A 63 -4.60 8.46 3.04
CA GLY A 63 -4.20 8.80 1.68
C GLY A 63 -5.38 9.09 0.73
N ARG A 64 -5.10 9.87 -0.33
CA ARG A 64 -6.05 10.15 -1.42
C ARG A 64 -6.33 8.92 -2.30
N TYR A 65 -5.33 8.05 -2.44
CA TYR A 65 -5.39 6.82 -3.24
C TYR A 65 -5.20 5.60 -2.36
N LEU A 66 -5.80 4.49 -2.79
CA LEU A 66 -5.69 3.19 -2.13
C LEU A 66 -4.99 2.23 -3.07
N ALA A 67 -4.02 1.49 -2.53
CA ALA A 67 -3.30 0.46 -3.26
C ALA A 67 -3.15 -0.78 -2.36
N PHE A 68 -3.60 -1.93 -2.85
CA PHE A 68 -3.52 -3.19 -2.13
C PHE A 68 -2.27 -3.96 -2.56
N LEU A 69 -1.50 -4.45 -1.59
CA LEU A 69 -0.34 -5.29 -1.78
C LEU A 69 -0.53 -6.55 -0.92
N ASP A 70 -0.50 -7.72 -1.56
CA ASP A 70 -0.54 -8.99 -0.85
C ASP A 70 0.83 -9.27 -0.19
N CYS A 71 0.85 -10.01 0.93
CA CYS A 71 2.06 -10.15 1.77
C CYS A 71 3.16 -11.01 1.13
N ASP A 72 2.83 -11.73 0.07
CA ASP A 72 3.70 -12.58 -0.74
C ASP A 72 4.16 -11.90 -2.04
N ASP A 73 3.80 -10.63 -2.25
CA ASP A 73 4.16 -9.84 -3.43
C ASP A 73 5.25 -8.80 -3.15
N LEU A 74 5.97 -8.42 -4.22
CA LEU A 74 6.92 -7.31 -4.22
C LEU A 74 6.58 -6.30 -5.32
N TRP A 75 6.63 -5.01 -4.98
CA TRP A 75 6.52 -3.93 -5.96
C TRP A 75 7.89 -3.41 -6.39
N ARG A 76 7.98 -3.03 -7.66
CA ARG A 76 9.10 -2.24 -8.14
C ARG A 76 9.06 -0.84 -7.51
N PRO A 77 10.22 -0.21 -7.21
CA PRO A 77 10.27 1.10 -6.56
C PRO A 77 9.43 2.18 -7.26
N GLU A 78 9.25 2.07 -8.58
CA GLU A 78 8.57 3.06 -9.41
C GLU A 78 7.05 2.89 -9.46
N LYS A 79 6.50 1.79 -8.92
CA LYS A 79 5.08 1.40 -9.11
C LYS A 79 4.10 2.50 -8.71
N LEU A 80 4.25 3.04 -7.49
CA LEU A 80 3.34 4.07 -6.98
C LEU A 80 3.48 5.39 -7.75
N ALA A 81 4.70 5.78 -8.12
CA ALA A 81 4.94 7.01 -8.89
C ALA A 81 4.38 6.92 -10.32
N ALA A 82 4.42 5.73 -10.93
CA ALA A 82 3.85 5.47 -12.24
C ALA A 82 2.31 5.50 -12.21
N GLN A 83 1.68 4.80 -11.26
CA GLN A 83 0.22 4.73 -11.16
C GLN A 83 -0.41 6.09 -10.81
N THR A 84 0.10 6.77 -9.80
CA THR A 84 -0.43 8.08 -9.39
C THR A 84 -0.33 9.12 -10.50
N ALA A 85 0.71 9.05 -11.35
CA ALA A 85 0.82 9.90 -12.55
C ALA A 85 -0.40 9.79 -13.47
N LEU A 86 -0.83 8.56 -13.71
CA LEU A 86 -1.92 8.27 -14.63
C LEU A 86 -3.23 8.78 -14.04
N PHE A 87 -3.44 8.60 -12.73
CA PHE A 87 -4.63 9.08 -12.03
C PHE A 87 -4.72 10.60 -11.98
N GLU A 88 -3.59 11.32 -11.82
CA GLU A 88 -3.59 12.79 -11.88
C GLU A 88 -3.87 13.33 -13.29
N VAL A 89 -3.44 12.62 -14.34
CA VAL A 89 -3.71 13.00 -15.73
C VAL A 89 -5.15 12.66 -16.14
N ASN A 90 -5.67 11.53 -15.66
CA ASN A 90 -7.03 11.08 -15.94
C ASN A 90 -7.63 10.37 -14.72
N PRO A 91 -8.53 11.01 -13.97
CA PRO A 91 -9.13 10.43 -12.77
C PRO A 91 -10.17 9.33 -13.05
N ARG A 92 -10.40 8.97 -14.33
CA ARG A 92 -11.32 7.88 -14.73
C ARG A 92 -10.60 6.57 -15.07
N VAL A 93 -9.28 6.54 -14.99
CA VAL A 93 -8.44 5.33 -15.07
C VAL A 93 -8.23 4.80 -13.67
#